data_AF-A0AAD5YG59-F1
#
_entry.id   AF-A0AAD5YG59-F1
#
_cell.length_a   1.000
_cell.length_b   1.000
_cell.length_c   1.000
_cell.angle_alpha   90.00
_cell.angle_beta   90.00
_cell.angle_gamma   90.00
#
_symmetry.space_group_name_H-M   'P 1'
#
loop_
_entity.id
_entity.type
_entity.pdbx_description
1 polymer ?
#
loop_
_entity_poly.entity_id
_entity_poly.type
_entity_poly.pdbx_seq_one_letter_code
_entity_poly.pdbx_strand_id
1 'polypeptide(L)'
;MESSPLAAPNLRTWSGLVRIDNVTWSWLGGANDGTNINNATLMSTKVTPTRTVFVYQTEKMDLAVTFLSPIEPSDPVRQSLPFTYVAFEANSTDGKAHDVQIYSDVGADWIAQSPFACSYSWKETEDNVFCTSTDRSGAPLAESANQATDITLYYATHKISNMATRFGSEKECYLLFSESGPPGLSTNKTIPGHVNVFSMAYDVGSITTTSSPIVWTLGIVRNPVLSYYIDSRQSQLRYPYYASQYTKIGDIIDFVLSDFPSALNRAIAFDNKVLVPASAISTKYADLVSLSVRQTIGSTELTISKSADGGWNISDVKAFMKDVGTSRRVNPVEVLYASFPCFLFVDPSYGGKLLAPLLEFQGSASWTQAYSVRDLGNNYPNTTAILEAHNQGVEREYLRSPLTSELLNLVIW
;
A
#
# COMPACT_ATOMS: atom_id res chain seq x y z
N MET A 1 -35.05 -10.43 1.21
CA MET A 1 -34.78 -11.86 0.92
C MET A 1 -34.17 -11.87 -0.46
N GLU A 2 -32.87 -12.04 -0.67
CA GLU A 2 -31.91 -12.89 0.03
C GLU A 2 -30.66 -12.10 0.44
N SER A 3 -30.28 -12.27 1.69
CA SER A 3 -28.98 -11.89 2.23
C SER A 3 -27.92 -12.80 1.60
N SER A 4 -27.10 -12.24 0.72
CA SER A 4 -25.78 -12.82 0.47
C SER A 4 -25.03 -12.81 1.81
N PRO A 5 -24.48 -13.94 2.28
CA PRO A 5 -23.62 -13.93 3.44
C PRO A 5 -22.35 -13.18 3.04
N LEU A 6 -22.21 -11.95 3.54
CA LEU A 6 -20.91 -11.30 3.60
C LEU A 6 -20.00 -12.30 4.30
N ALA A 7 -19.08 -12.90 3.54
CA ALA A 7 -17.98 -13.67 4.11
C ALA A 7 -17.39 -12.82 5.23
N ALA A 8 -17.23 -13.40 6.43
CA ALA A 8 -16.57 -12.72 7.53
C ALA A 8 -15.28 -12.06 6.99
N PRO A 9 -15.00 -10.79 7.33
CA PRO A 9 -13.78 -10.15 6.85
C PRO A 9 -12.62 -11.07 7.26
N ASN A 10 -11.82 -11.50 6.29
CA ASN A 10 -10.55 -12.14 6.57
C ASN A 10 -9.73 -11.11 7.35
N LEU A 11 -9.78 -11.17 8.68
CA LEU A 11 -8.99 -10.32 9.56
C LEU A 11 -7.54 -10.64 9.25
N ARG A 12 -6.84 -9.68 8.65
CA ARG A 12 -5.41 -9.81 8.37
C ARG A 12 -4.67 -9.62 9.69
N THR A 13 -3.82 -10.56 10.07
CA THR A 13 -3.09 -10.52 11.34
C THR A 13 -2.01 -9.45 11.29
N TRP A 14 -2.21 -8.42 12.11
CA TRP A 14 -1.23 -7.40 12.44
C TRP A 14 -1.53 -6.88 13.84
N SER A 15 -0.67 -7.20 14.80
CA SER A 15 -0.78 -6.71 16.16
C SER A 15 0.31 -5.68 16.48
N GLY A 16 -0.04 -4.74 17.35
CA GLY A 16 0.83 -3.68 17.84
C GLY A 16 0.59 -3.44 19.32
N LEU A 17 1.65 -3.59 20.13
CA LEU A 17 1.58 -3.43 21.58
C LEU A 17 2.67 -2.49 22.08
N VAL A 18 2.44 -1.91 23.25
CA VAL A 18 3.44 -1.18 24.03
C VAL A 18 3.35 -1.61 25.48
N ARG A 19 4.47 -1.79 26.15
CA ARG A 19 4.58 -2.12 27.57
C ARG A 19 5.26 -0.93 28.26
N ILE A 20 4.53 -0.30 29.17
CA ILE A 20 4.92 0.94 29.87
C ILE A 20 4.94 0.62 31.36
N ASP A 21 6.11 0.71 32.00
CA ASP A 21 6.29 0.37 33.42
C ASP A 21 5.71 -1.02 33.78
N ASN A 22 5.95 -2.01 32.91
CA ASN A 22 5.43 -3.38 32.98
C ASN A 22 3.91 -3.56 32.76
N VAL A 23 3.18 -2.51 32.37
CA VAL A 23 1.76 -2.59 31.97
C VAL A 23 1.65 -2.60 30.44
N THR A 24 1.03 -3.62 29.88
CA THR A 24 0.89 -3.79 28.43
C THR A 24 -0.40 -3.17 27.90
N TRP A 25 -0.30 -2.50 26.76
CA TRP A 25 -1.38 -1.83 26.03
C TRP A 25 -1.34 -2.22 24.56
N SER A 26 -2.49 -2.56 23.99
CA SER A 26 -2.69 -2.75 22.56
C SER A 26 -3.01 -1.42 21.88
N TRP A 27 -2.33 -1.13 20.76
CA TRP A 27 -2.59 0.02 19.88
C TRP A 27 -2.98 -0.40 18.46
N LEU A 28 -2.84 -1.68 18.10
CA LEU A 28 -3.30 -2.25 16.83
C LEU A 28 -3.62 -3.74 17.03
N GLY A 29 -4.66 -4.22 16.36
CA GLY A 29 -5.08 -5.62 16.42
C GLY A 29 -5.96 -5.95 17.63
N GLY A 30 -6.20 -7.24 17.84
CA GLY A 30 -7.25 -7.76 18.72
C GLY A 30 -6.75 -8.59 19.90
N ALA A 31 -5.63 -8.22 20.54
CA ALA A 31 -5.01 -9.00 21.62
C ALA A 31 -5.76 -8.96 22.98
N ASN A 32 -7.09 -9.02 22.98
CA ASN A 32 -7.94 -8.81 24.18
C ASN A 32 -8.71 -10.06 24.65
N ASP A 33 -8.30 -11.25 24.22
CA ASP A 33 -8.97 -12.53 24.52
C ASP A 33 -8.74 -13.02 25.97
N GLY A 34 -9.08 -12.20 26.96
CA GLY A 34 -8.97 -12.54 28.39
C GLY A 34 -7.54 -12.49 28.96
N THR A 35 -6.67 -11.69 28.35
CA THR A 35 -5.26 -11.51 28.74
C THR A 35 -5.11 -10.24 29.60
N ASN A 36 -4.00 -10.11 30.35
CA ASN A 36 -3.66 -8.88 31.09
C ASN A 36 -3.13 -7.76 30.17
N ILE A 37 -3.70 -7.61 28.97
CA ILE A 37 -3.35 -6.59 27.98
C ILE A 37 -4.50 -5.59 27.94
N ASN A 38 -4.19 -4.31 28.17
CA ASN A 38 -5.16 -3.23 28.14
C ASN A 38 -5.33 -2.70 26.70
N ASN A 39 -6.41 -1.99 26.41
CA ASN A 39 -6.53 -1.22 25.17
C ASN A 39 -6.10 0.22 25.39
N ALA A 40 -5.21 0.73 24.54
CA ALA A 40 -4.95 2.16 24.50
C ALA A 40 -6.22 2.87 23.97
N THR A 41 -6.58 3.99 24.59
CA THR A 41 -7.80 4.72 24.23
C THR A 41 -7.54 5.55 22.98
N LEU A 42 -8.28 5.32 21.89
CA LEU A 42 -8.16 6.13 20.68
C LEU A 42 -8.72 7.53 20.93
N MET A 43 -7.86 8.54 20.87
CA MET A 43 -8.20 9.94 21.12
C MET A 43 -8.55 10.68 19.83
N SER A 44 -7.81 10.41 18.75
CA SER A 44 -8.09 11.02 17.44
C SER A 44 -7.55 10.20 16.29
N THR A 45 -8.19 10.38 15.13
CA THR A 45 -7.75 9.82 13.85
C THR A 45 -7.67 10.97 12.84
N LYS A 46 -6.54 11.09 12.16
CA LYS A 46 -6.36 12.02 11.04
C LYS A 46 -6.00 11.25 9.78
N VAL A 47 -6.82 11.40 8.74
CA VAL A 47 -6.57 10.84 7.42
C VAL A 47 -6.21 11.97 6.46
N THR A 48 -5.09 11.81 5.78
CA THR A 48 -4.56 12.72 4.74
C THR A 48 -4.33 11.92 3.46
N PRO A 49 -3.99 12.52 2.30
CA PRO A 49 -3.69 11.77 1.09
C PRO A 49 -2.61 10.69 1.24
N THR A 50 -1.59 10.92 2.07
CA THR A 50 -0.44 9.99 2.20
C THR A 50 -0.34 9.32 3.58
N ARG A 51 -1.01 9.86 4.61
CA ARG A 51 -0.85 9.39 6.00
C ARG A 51 -2.15 9.19 6.75
N THR A 52 -2.20 8.13 7.55
CA THR A 52 -3.21 7.94 8.58
C THR A 52 -2.52 7.99 9.93
N VAL A 53 -2.90 8.95 10.77
CA VAL A 53 -2.31 9.17 12.08
C VAL A 53 -3.36 8.85 13.14
N PHE A 54 -3.06 7.88 13.99
CA PHE A 54 -3.84 7.57 15.18
C PHE A 54 -3.12 8.12 16.40
N VAL A 55 -3.86 8.80 17.27
CA VAL A 55 -3.37 9.22 18.59
C VAL A 55 -4.11 8.41 19.63
N TYR A 56 -3.37 7.64 20.41
CA TYR A 56 -3.89 6.86 21.52
C TYR A 56 -3.39 7.43 22.85
N GLN A 57 -4.13 7.16 23.92
CA GLN A 57 -3.75 7.48 25.27
C GLN A 57 -3.73 6.20 26.12
N THR A 58 -2.63 6.02 26.85
CA THR A 58 -2.51 5.06 27.95
C THR A 58 -2.61 5.81 29.28
N GLU A 59 -2.42 5.12 30.40
CA GLU A 59 -2.38 5.79 31.71
C GLU A 59 -1.27 6.86 31.81
N LYS A 60 -0.10 6.61 31.21
CA LYS A 60 1.13 7.40 31.45
C LYS A 60 1.75 8.01 30.20
N MET A 61 1.37 7.54 29.02
CA MET A 61 1.91 7.98 27.73
C MET A 61 0.81 8.17 26.70
N ASP A 62 0.90 9.25 25.94
CA ASP A 62 0.23 9.40 24.65
C ASP A 62 1.09 8.72 23.57
N LEU A 63 0.44 8.03 22.63
CA LEU A 63 1.06 7.31 21.55
C LEU A 63 0.60 7.90 20.22
N ALA A 64 1.52 8.17 19.30
CA ALA A 64 1.19 8.51 17.92
C ALA A 64 1.65 7.39 16.99
N VAL A 65 0.71 6.83 16.23
CA VAL A 65 0.97 5.78 15.24
C VAL A 65 0.63 6.32 13.85
N THR A 66 1.66 6.53 13.03
CA THR A 66 1.52 7.06 11.67
C THR A 66 1.76 5.96 10.65
N PHE A 67 0.70 5.60 9.92
CA PHE A 67 0.81 4.83 8.68
C PHE A 67 1.09 5.79 7.54
N LEU A 68 2.17 5.57 6.79
CA LEU A 68 2.60 6.44 5.69
C LEU A 68 2.77 5.63 4.40
N SER A 69 2.01 6.01 3.38
CA SER A 69 2.17 5.55 1.99
C SER A 69 2.47 6.76 1.12
N PRO A 70 3.76 7.03 0.82
CA PRO A 70 4.15 8.22 0.07
C PRO A 70 3.53 8.25 -1.34
N ILE A 71 3.15 9.44 -1.79
CA ILE A 71 2.81 9.73 -3.19
C ILE A 71 3.94 10.63 -3.71
N GLU A 72 4.75 10.07 -4.62
CA GLU A 72 6.08 10.57 -5.01
C GLU A 72 6.16 10.82 -6.53
N PRO A 73 5.22 11.57 -7.13
CA PRO A 73 5.02 11.55 -8.58
C PRO A 73 6.21 12.11 -9.37
N SER A 74 7.04 12.94 -8.75
CA SER A 74 8.26 13.49 -9.35
C SER A 74 9.42 12.49 -9.47
N ASP A 75 9.32 11.34 -8.80
CA ASP A 75 10.35 10.30 -8.82
C ASP A 75 9.73 8.93 -9.14
N PRO A 76 9.89 8.44 -10.38
CA PRO A 76 9.27 7.19 -10.80
C PRO A 76 9.83 5.95 -10.08
N VAL A 77 11.07 6.00 -9.59
CA VAL A 77 11.64 4.92 -8.77
C VAL A 77 10.88 4.87 -7.45
N ARG A 78 10.83 5.98 -6.71
CA ARG A 78 10.12 6.05 -5.42
C ARG A 78 8.63 5.73 -5.55
N GLN A 79 7.97 6.30 -6.56
CA GLN A 79 6.53 6.11 -6.78
C GLN A 79 6.14 4.67 -7.10
N SER A 80 7.07 3.88 -7.63
CA SER A 80 6.83 2.46 -7.94
C SER A 80 7.25 1.51 -6.82
N LEU A 81 7.88 1.99 -5.74
CA LEU A 81 8.24 1.16 -4.60
C LEU A 81 6.97 0.72 -3.85
N PRO A 82 6.71 -0.59 -3.70
CA PRO A 82 5.49 -1.08 -3.09
C PRO A 82 5.64 -1.24 -1.57
N PHE A 83 6.19 -0.21 -0.91
CA PHE A 83 6.47 -0.20 0.52
C PHE A 83 5.69 0.92 1.23
N THR A 84 5.18 0.60 2.41
CA THR A 84 4.55 1.55 3.34
C THR A 84 5.30 1.54 4.66
N TYR A 85 5.16 2.61 5.45
CA TYR A 85 5.77 2.75 6.76
C TYR A 85 4.72 2.73 7.86
N VAL A 86 5.10 2.21 9.02
CA VAL A 86 4.40 2.42 10.28
C VAL A 86 5.40 3.01 11.26
N ALA A 87 5.14 4.24 11.68
CA ALA A 87 5.97 4.97 12.62
C ALA A 87 5.26 5.12 13.96
N PHE A 88 5.99 4.85 15.04
CA PHE A 88 5.50 4.92 16.41
C PHE A 88 6.30 5.97 17.20
N GLU A 89 5.57 6.83 17.90
CA GLU A 89 6.11 7.84 18.81
C GLU A 89 5.34 7.76 20.13
N ALA A 90 6.02 8.07 21.24
CA ALA A 90 5.42 8.08 22.57
C ALA A 90 5.85 9.32 23.36
N ASN A 91 4.93 9.89 24.13
CA ASN A 91 5.17 11.08 24.94
C ASN A 91 4.48 10.96 26.31
N SER A 92 5.19 11.28 27.39
CA SER A 92 4.68 11.23 28.75
C SER A 92 3.55 12.24 28.97
N THR A 93 2.50 11.77 29.64
CA THR A 93 1.36 12.60 30.05
C THR A 93 1.56 13.26 31.41
N ASP A 94 2.48 12.74 32.24
CA ASP A 94 2.76 13.24 33.59
C ASP A 94 4.12 13.97 33.72
N GLY A 95 4.88 14.04 32.63
CA GLY A 95 6.19 14.69 32.55
C GLY A 95 7.36 13.87 33.11
N LYS A 96 7.13 12.61 33.51
CA LYS A 96 8.19 11.71 34.02
C LYS A 96 8.68 10.74 32.96
N ALA A 97 9.86 10.18 33.21
CA ALA A 97 10.38 9.10 32.38
C ALA A 97 9.68 7.78 32.73
N HIS A 98 9.34 7.01 31.70
CA HIS A 98 8.74 5.68 31.82
C HIS A 98 9.53 4.66 31.01
N ASP A 99 9.59 3.43 31.51
CA ASP A 99 10.23 2.34 30.79
C ASP A 99 9.31 1.86 29.67
N VAL A 100 9.72 2.05 28.42
CA VAL A 100 8.91 1.77 27.23
C VAL A 100 9.51 0.62 26.44
N GLN A 101 8.69 -0.39 26.16
CA GLN A 101 8.99 -1.47 25.25
C GLN A 101 7.88 -1.55 24.22
N ILE A 102 8.20 -1.80 22.95
CA ILE A 102 7.22 -1.80 21.86
C ILE A 102 7.29 -3.10 21.08
N TYR A 103 6.17 -3.47 20.47
CA TYR A 103 5.99 -4.72 19.75
C TYR A 103 5.15 -4.49 18.52
N SER A 104 5.53 -5.12 17.40
CA SER A 104 4.60 -5.30 16.29
C SER A 104 4.90 -6.60 15.54
N ASP A 105 3.84 -7.27 15.11
CA ASP A 105 3.91 -8.50 14.32
C ASP A 105 3.09 -8.41 13.04
N VAL A 106 3.40 -9.27 12.07
CA VAL A 106 2.62 -9.41 10.83
C VAL A 106 2.54 -10.88 10.45
N GLY A 107 1.35 -11.34 10.10
CA GLY A 107 1.10 -12.69 9.58
C GLY A 107 1.26 -12.81 8.07
N ALA A 108 1.60 -14.00 7.57
CA ALA A 108 1.59 -14.25 6.11
C ALA A 108 0.18 -14.42 5.54
N ASP A 109 -0.84 -14.42 6.40
CA ASP A 109 -2.23 -14.35 5.98
C ASP A 109 -2.51 -13.06 5.18
N TRP A 110 -1.66 -12.03 5.24
CA TRP A 110 -1.66 -10.91 4.29
C TRP A 110 -1.50 -11.30 2.82
N ILE A 111 -0.91 -12.46 2.52
CA ILE A 111 -0.63 -12.92 1.15
C ILE A 111 -1.17 -14.33 0.87
N ALA A 112 -1.51 -15.09 1.92
CA ALA A 112 -1.90 -16.48 1.81
C ALA A 112 -3.20 -16.65 1.01
N GLN A 113 -3.11 -17.44 -0.05
CA GLN A 113 -4.24 -18.07 -0.74
C GLN A 113 -4.63 -19.38 -0.04
N SER A 114 -3.70 -19.96 0.72
CA SER A 114 -3.93 -21.08 1.61
C SER A 114 -3.05 -20.93 2.86
N PRO A 115 -3.58 -21.12 4.07
CA PRO A 115 -2.82 -20.97 5.31
C PRO A 115 -1.60 -21.92 5.38
N PHE A 116 -1.63 -23.06 4.70
CA PHE A 116 -0.53 -24.03 4.76
C PHE A 116 0.55 -23.83 3.69
N ALA A 117 0.37 -22.87 2.78
CA ALA A 117 1.22 -22.72 1.60
C ALA A 117 2.35 -21.68 1.75
N CYS A 118 2.38 -20.92 2.85
CA CYS A 118 3.38 -19.87 3.03
C CYS A 118 4.76 -20.41 3.46
N SER A 119 5.82 -19.95 2.78
CA SER A 119 7.21 -20.00 3.28
C SER A 119 7.54 -18.76 4.07
N TYR A 120 8.48 -18.92 4.99
CA TYR A 120 9.06 -17.83 5.75
C TYR A 120 10.58 -17.92 5.68
N SER A 121 11.23 -16.78 5.64
CA SER A 121 12.66 -16.63 5.91
C SER A 121 12.87 -15.29 6.58
N TRP A 122 13.99 -15.13 7.28
CA TRP A 122 14.34 -13.86 7.89
C TRP A 122 15.83 -13.61 7.69
N LYS A 123 16.20 -12.34 7.72
CA LYS A 123 17.59 -11.90 7.60
C LYS A 123 17.82 -10.74 8.56
N GLU A 124 18.99 -10.76 9.16
CA GLU A 124 19.55 -9.67 9.94
C GLU A 124 20.84 -9.22 9.26
N THR A 125 20.93 -7.93 9.00
CA THR A 125 22.12 -7.26 8.47
C THR A 125 22.78 -6.46 9.60
N GLU A 126 23.77 -5.63 9.26
CA GLU A 126 24.36 -4.68 10.19
C GLU A 126 23.30 -3.66 10.67
N ASP A 127 22.50 -3.14 9.74
CA ASP A 127 21.58 -2.03 10.00
C ASP A 127 20.12 -2.44 10.16
N ASN A 128 19.69 -3.60 9.63
CA ASN A 128 18.27 -3.93 9.45
C ASN A 128 17.93 -5.38 9.82
N VAL A 129 16.68 -5.62 10.20
CA VAL A 129 16.10 -6.95 10.30
C VAL A 129 14.82 -7.03 9.49
N PHE A 130 14.66 -8.11 8.72
CA PHE A 130 13.46 -8.32 7.94
C PHE A 130 13.05 -9.77 7.81
N CYS A 131 11.75 -10.00 7.73
CA CYS A 131 11.12 -11.26 7.38
C CYS A 131 10.61 -11.20 5.94
N THR A 132 10.74 -12.31 5.24
CA THR A 132 10.17 -12.55 3.92
C THR A 132 9.16 -13.68 4.03
N SER A 133 7.93 -13.42 3.61
CA SER A 133 6.88 -14.42 3.49
C SER A 133 6.47 -14.56 2.03
N THR A 134 6.34 -15.79 1.53
CA THR A 134 5.91 -16.09 0.15
C THR A 134 4.83 -17.14 0.15
N ASP A 135 3.79 -16.98 -0.65
CA ASP A 135 2.82 -18.05 -0.91
C ASP A 135 3.34 -18.96 -2.03
N ARG A 136 3.54 -20.26 -1.74
CA ARG A 136 4.03 -21.24 -2.72
C ARG A 136 2.94 -21.78 -3.64
N SER A 137 1.67 -21.52 -3.33
CA SER A 137 0.52 -22.01 -4.09
C SER A 137 0.02 -21.01 -5.13
N GLY A 138 0.47 -19.77 -5.07
CA GLY A 138 0.02 -18.70 -5.94
C GLY A 138 0.54 -18.80 -7.37
N ALA A 139 -0.36 -18.59 -8.34
CA ALA A 139 0.03 -18.47 -9.75
C ALA A 139 0.61 -17.07 -10.04
N PRO A 140 1.63 -16.96 -10.90
CA PRO A 140 2.15 -15.67 -11.35
C PRO A 140 1.08 -14.89 -12.13
N LEU A 141 1.04 -13.58 -11.94
CA LEU A 141 0.15 -12.64 -12.64
C LEU A 141 -1.32 -13.06 -12.59
N ALA A 142 -1.80 -13.52 -11.43
CA ALA A 142 -3.19 -13.88 -11.23
C ALA A 142 -3.77 -13.22 -9.97
N GLU A 143 -5.10 -13.18 -9.89
CA GLU A 143 -5.81 -12.72 -8.70
C GLU A 143 -6.84 -13.74 -8.24
N SER A 144 -7.01 -13.80 -6.92
CA SER A 144 -8.10 -14.49 -6.24
C SER A 144 -8.70 -13.54 -5.22
N ALA A 145 -10.03 -13.43 -5.18
CA ALA A 145 -10.74 -12.49 -4.30
C ALA A 145 -10.21 -11.03 -4.31
N ASN A 146 -9.82 -10.52 -5.49
CA ASN A 146 -9.20 -9.19 -5.70
C ASN A 146 -7.79 -9.02 -5.10
N GLN A 147 -7.16 -10.10 -4.65
CA GLN A 147 -5.78 -10.12 -4.19
C GLN A 147 -4.89 -10.83 -5.21
N ALA A 148 -3.73 -10.25 -5.50
CA ALA A 148 -2.74 -10.90 -6.34
C ALA A 148 -2.18 -12.15 -5.64
N THR A 149 -2.00 -13.22 -6.40
CA THR A 149 -1.57 -14.51 -5.86
C THR A 149 -0.06 -14.68 -5.81
N ASP A 150 0.70 -13.83 -6.51
CA ASP A 150 2.16 -13.90 -6.64
C ASP A 150 2.91 -12.87 -5.79
N ILE A 151 2.34 -12.51 -4.64
CA ILE A 151 2.91 -11.53 -3.73
C ILE A 151 4.01 -12.17 -2.88
N THR A 152 5.12 -11.44 -2.74
CA THR A 152 6.07 -11.62 -1.64
C THR A 152 5.88 -10.49 -0.62
N LEU A 153 5.64 -10.86 0.64
CA LEU A 153 5.56 -9.93 1.76
C LEU A 153 6.94 -9.74 2.39
N TYR A 154 7.32 -8.49 2.59
CA TYR A 154 8.47 -8.11 3.39
C TYR A 154 8.00 -7.29 4.59
N TYR A 155 8.45 -7.67 5.79
CA TYR A 155 8.23 -6.89 7.01
C TYR A 155 9.60 -6.61 7.62
N ALA A 156 9.95 -5.33 7.75
CA ALA A 156 11.32 -4.91 8.04
C ALA A 156 11.38 -3.73 9.01
N THR A 157 12.54 -3.55 9.63
CA THR A 157 12.83 -2.49 10.59
C THR A 157 14.34 -2.25 10.70
N HIS A 158 14.73 -1.11 11.26
CA HIS A 158 16.10 -0.88 11.72
C HIS A 158 16.44 -1.81 12.87
N LYS A 159 17.63 -2.40 12.80
CA LYS A 159 18.23 -3.14 13.89
C LYS A 159 18.68 -2.15 14.96
N ILE A 160 18.18 -2.33 16.17
CA ILE A 160 18.65 -1.60 17.34
C ILE A 160 19.12 -2.55 18.44
N SER A 161 19.91 -2.04 19.37
CA SER A 161 20.30 -2.77 20.57
C SER A 161 19.05 -3.21 21.36
N ASN A 162 19.07 -4.43 21.91
CA ASN A 162 17.98 -5.01 22.70
C ASN A 162 16.67 -5.30 21.94
N MET A 163 16.74 -5.41 20.61
CA MET A 163 15.62 -5.96 19.83
C MET A 163 15.51 -7.48 20.03
N ALA A 164 14.29 -8.00 20.02
CA ALA A 164 14.00 -9.42 19.94
C ALA A 164 13.01 -9.74 18.81
N THR A 165 13.18 -10.90 18.19
CA THR A 165 12.35 -11.36 17.07
C THR A 165 11.89 -12.79 17.29
N ARG A 166 10.67 -13.13 16.88
CA ARG A 166 10.13 -14.49 17.01
C ARG A 166 9.23 -14.86 15.84
N PHE A 167 9.30 -16.11 15.40
CA PHE A 167 8.19 -16.76 14.69
C PHE A 167 7.35 -17.54 15.69
N GLY A 168 6.03 -17.39 15.62
CA GLY A 168 5.11 -18.17 16.44
C GLY A 168 3.66 -17.88 16.08
N SER A 169 2.73 -18.51 16.80
CA SER A 169 1.34 -18.09 16.71
C SER A 169 1.19 -16.65 17.22
N GLU A 170 0.24 -15.89 16.67
CA GLU A 170 -0.06 -14.51 17.11
C GLU A 170 -0.20 -14.44 18.64
N LYS A 171 -1.03 -15.34 19.19
CA LYS A 171 -1.32 -15.41 20.62
C LYS A 171 -0.11 -15.70 21.49
N GLU A 172 0.72 -16.64 21.09
CA GLU A 172 1.95 -16.94 21.81
C GLU A 172 2.87 -15.72 21.86
N CYS A 173 3.05 -15.04 20.73
CA CYS A 173 4.01 -13.95 20.64
C CYS A 173 3.57 -12.73 21.46
N TYR A 174 2.29 -12.31 21.39
CA TYR A 174 1.84 -11.18 22.23
C TYR A 174 1.84 -11.52 23.73
N LEU A 175 1.60 -12.78 24.11
CA LEU A 175 1.64 -13.20 25.53
C LEU A 175 3.07 -13.16 26.08
N LEU A 176 4.03 -13.73 25.35
CA LEU A 176 5.44 -13.68 25.72
C LEU A 176 5.95 -12.24 25.87
N PHE A 177 5.57 -11.36 24.94
CA PHE A 177 5.89 -9.94 25.04
C PHE A 177 5.22 -9.27 26.25
N SER A 178 3.95 -9.55 26.50
CA SER A 178 3.24 -8.95 27.63
C SER A 178 3.86 -9.36 28.97
N GLU A 179 4.25 -10.62 29.12
CA GLU A 179 4.83 -11.16 30.35
C GLU A 179 6.24 -10.64 30.62
N SER A 180 7.11 -10.66 29.59
CA SER A 180 8.55 -10.50 29.78
C SER A 180 9.21 -9.46 28.87
N GLY A 181 8.44 -8.71 28.07
CA GLY A 181 8.97 -7.77 27.08
C GLY A 181 9.78 -8.47 25.97
N PRO A 182 10.73 -7.77 25.33
CA PRO A 182 11.60 -8.35 24.29
C PRO A 182 12.33 -9.63 24.73
N PRO A 183 12.86 -9.78 25.96
CA PRO A 183 13.46 -11.04 26.42
C PRO A 183 12.58 -12.28 26.24
N GLY A 184 11.26 -12.17 26.38
CA GLY A 184 10.30 -13.27 26.19
C GLY A 184 10.26 -13.80 24.76
N LEU A 185 10.66 -13.00 23.77
CA LEU A 185 10.68 -13.37 22.36
C LEU A 185 12.03 -13.95 21.90
N SER A 186 13.08 -13.83 22.72
CA SER A 186 14.47 -14.19 22.35
C SER A 186 14.71 -15.70 22.11
N THR A 187 13.75 -16.55 22.47
CA THR A 187 13.92 -18.01 22.61
C THR A 187 13.12 -18.78 21.56
N ASN A 188 13.63 -18.88 20.32
CA ASN A 188 13.29 -19.86 19.26
C ASN A 188 13.03 -19.16 17.91
N LYS A 189 14.00 -19.32 16.98
CA LYS A 189 13.89 -18.87 15.58
C LYS A 189 13.49 -20.02 14.63
N THR A 190 13.12 -21.18 15.17
CA THR A 190 12.58 -22.29 14.38
C THR A 190 11.21 -21.88 13.90
N ILE A 191 10.96 -21.93 12.60
CA ILE A 191 9.67 -21.64 11.99
C ILE A 191 8.73 -22.83 12.28
N PRO A 192 7.66 -22.68 13.09
CA PRO A 192 6.67 -23.74 13.27
C PRO A 192 6.03 -24.14 11.94
N GLY A 193 5.62 -25.41 11.79
CA GLY A 193 5.04 -25.96 10.55
C GLY A 193 3.65 -25.46 10.15
N HIS A 194 3.16 -24.33 10.68
CA HIS A 194 1.85 -23.73 10.39
C HIS A 194 1.96 -22.20 10.31
N VAL A 195 0.90 -21.47 9.91
CA VAL A 195 0.92 -19.99 9.78
C VAL A 195 1.42 -19.35 11.06
N ASN A 196 2.43 -18.49 10.93
CA ASN A 196 3.00 -17.76 12.05
C ASN A 196 3.01 -16.28 11.73
N VAL A 197 2.98 -15.48 12.77
CA VAL A 197 3.42 -14.10 12.70
C VAL A 197 4.94 -14.03 12.77
N PHE A 198 5.52 -12.98 12.19
CA PHE A 198 6.87 -12.57 12.53
C PHE A 198 6.81 -11.35 13.44
N SER A 199 7.15 -11.56 14.69
CA SER A 199 7.11 -10.52 15.73
C SER A 199 8.46 -9.85 15.87
N MET A 200 8.44 -8.53 15.99
CA MET A 200 9.59 -7.69 16.30
C MET A 200 9.26 -6.84 17.52
N ALA A 201 10.12 -6.89 18.54
CA ALA A 201 9.97 -6.09 19.75
C ALA A 201 11.28 -5.39 20.13
N TYR A 202 11.13 -4.26 20.80
CA TYR A 202 12.24 -3.37 21.13
C TYR A 202 12.11 -2.90 22.57
N ASP A 203 13.25 -2.78 23.23
CA ASP A 203 13.36 -2.03 24.47
C ASP A 203 13.85 -0.61 24.14
N VAL A 204 12.96 0.36 24.29
CA VAL A 204 13.25 1.79 24.06
C VAL A 204 13.96 2.39 25.28
N GLY A 205 13.85 1.73 26.43
CA GLY A 205 14.36 2.22 27.71
C GLY A 205 13.47 3.29 28.34
N SER A 206 14.05 3.99 29.32
CA SER A 206 13.34 4.99 30.11
C SER A 206 13.29 6.34 29.38
N ILE A 207 12.10 6.76 28.95
CA ILE A 207 11.90 7.97 28.14
C ILE A 207 10.77 8.85 28.65
N THR A 208 10.91 10.17 28.50
CA THR A 208 9.79 11.12 28.56
C THR A 208 9.15 11.31 27.19
N THR A 209 9.94 11.23 26.13
CA THR A 209 9.51 11.35 24.73
C THR A 209 10.45 10.55 23.84
N THR A 210 9.93 9.98 22.76
CA THR A 210 10.77 9.33 21.74
C THR A 210 11.65 10.37 21.04
N SER A 211 12.97 10.13 20.97
CA SER A 211 13.92 11.03 20.29
C SER A 211 13.75 11.03 18.75
N SER A 212 13.32 9.91 18.21
CA SER A 212 12.95 9.71 16.80
C SER A 212 11.87 8.64 16.70
N PRO A 213 11.01 8.67 15.67
CA PRO A 213 10.01 7.64 15.47
C PRO A 213 10.66 6.26 15.31
N ILE A 214 10.02 5.23 15.87
CA ILE A 214 10.40 3.84 15.65
C ILE A 214 9.61 3.34 14.44
N VAL A 215 10.30 2.81 13.44
CA VAL A 215 9.74 2.61 12.11
C VAL A 215 9.82 1.15 11.71
N TRP A 216 8.66 0.60 11.36
CA TRP A 216 8.58 -0.61 10.55
C TRP A 216 8.19 -0.26 9.12
N THR A 217 8.55 -1.11 8.18
CA THR A 217 8.06 -1.04 6.80
C THR A 217 7.47 -2.36 6.35
N LEU A 218 6.39 -2.27 5.58
CA LEU A 218 5.68 -3.39 4.98
C LEU A 218 5.76 -3.27 3.46
N GLY A 219 6.32 -4.28 2.80
CA GLY A 219 6.45 -4.35 1.35
C GLY A 219 5.59 -5.46 0.76
N ILE A 220 4.75 -5.14 -0.23
CA ILE A 220 3.95 -6.10 -0.99
C ILE A 220 4.51 -6.15 -2.41
N VAL A 221 5.47 -7.05 -2.64
CA VAL A 221 6.31 -7.04 -3.83
C VAL A 221 5.83 -8.07 -4.84
N ARG A 222 5.73 -7.64 -6.10
CA ARG A 222 5.52 -8.47 -7.29
C ARG A 222 6.48 -8.06 -8.38
N ASN A 223 6.96 -9.03 -9.16
CA ASN A 223 7.85 -8.79 -10.28
C ASN A 223 7.86 -10.01 -11.23
N PRO A 224 7.35 -9.92 -12.47
CA PRO A 224 6.69 -8.77 -13.11
C PRO A 224 5.38 -8.37 -12.41
N VAL A 225 4.81 -7.22 -12.77
CA VAL A 225 3.54 -6.73 -12.19
C VAL A 225 2.34 -6.86 -13.12
N LEU A 226 2.56 -6.96 -14.43
CA LEU A 226 1.49 -6.99 -15.43
C LEU A 226 1.91 -7.71 -16.72
N SER A 227 0.97 -8.39 -17.37
CA SER A 227 1.10 -8.88 -18.75
C SER A 227 0.35 -7.93 -19.68
N TYR A 228 1.10 -7.19 -20.52
CA TYR A 228 0.56 -6.22 -21.47
C TYR A 228 0.41 -6.81 -22.87
N TYR A 229 -0.79 -6.94 -23.40
CA TYR A 229 -1.04 -7.35 -24.78
C TYR A 229 -1.13 -6.09 -25.65
N ILE A 230 -0.13 -5.92 -26.52
CA ILE A 230 -0.04 -4.80 -27.48
C ILE A 230 -0.98 -5.06 -28.67
N ASP A 231 -1.16 -6.33 -29.03
CA ASP A 231 -2.17 -6.81 -29.97
C ASP A 231 -2.59 -8.26 -29.62
N SER A 232 -3.39 -8.93 -30.47
CA SER A 232 -3.85 -10.32 -30.24
C SER A 232 -2.75 -11.40 -30.30
N ARG A 233 -1.55 -11.06 -30.76
CA ARG A 233 -0.42 -11.98 -30.99
C ARG A 233 0.86 -11.57 -30.26
N GLN A 234 0.93 -10.34 -29.78
CA GLN A 234 2.09 -9.74 -29.15
C GLN A 234 1.74 -9.31 -27.73
N SER A 235 2.42 -9.94 -26.78
CA SER A 235 2.39 -9.54 -25.38
C SER A 235 3.79 -9.23 -24.87
N GLN A 236 3.83 -8.43 -23.82
CA GLN A 236 5.04 -7.96 -23.16
C GLN A 236 4.81 -7.96 -21.64
N LEU A 237 5.76 -8.52 -20.90
CA LEU A 237 5.78 -8.38 -19.45
C LEU A 237 6.18 -6.96 -19.05
N ARG A 238 5.46 -6.41 -18.08
CA ARG A 238 5.70 -5.09 -17.50
C ARG A 238 6.25 -5.23 -16.09
N TYR A 239 7.23 -4.41 -15.79
CA TYR A 239 8.03 -4.47 -14.57
C TYR A 239 7.86 -3.16 -13.79
N PRO A 240 7.88 -3.18 -12.45
CA PRO A 240 7.78 -1.94 -11.69
C PRO A 240 9.02 -1.08 -11.93
N TYR A 241 8.86 0.23 -12.00
CA TYR A 241 9.95 1.14 -12.40
C TYR A 241 11.21 0.98 -11.53
N TYR A 242 11.06 0.75 -10.22
CA TYR A 242 12.16 0.62 -9.27
C TYR A 242 13.13 -0.52 -9.64
N ALA A 243 12.68 -1.51 -10.41
CA ALA A 243 13.52 -2.63 -10.84
C ALA A 243 14.69 -2.16 -11.73
N SER A 244 14.58 -0.96 -12.33
CA SER A 244 15.68 -0.32 -13.06
C SER A 244 16.86 0.07 -12.17
N GLN A 245 16.62 0.31 -10.88
CA GLN A 245 17.64 0.77 -9.92
C GLN A 245 17.99 -0.31 -8.90
N TYR A 246 17.01 -1.10 -8.45
CA TYR A 246 17.20 -2.10 -7.41
C TYR A 246 17.00 -3.52 -7.95
N THR A 247 18.02 -4.36 -7.76
CA THR A 247 17.98 -5.78 -8.16
C THR A 247 17.87 -6.73 -6.97
N LYS A 248 18.20 -6.25 -5.76
CA LYS A 248 18.14 -7.03 -4.52
C LYS A 248 17.18 -6.35 -3.55
N ILE A 249 16.38 -7.16 -2.87
CA ILE A 249 15.43 -6.64 -1.88
C ILE A 249 16.12 -5.99 -0.67
N GLY A 250 17.32 -6.47 -0.30
CA GLY A 250 18.11 -5.85 0.78
C GLY A 250 18.36 -4.37 0.52
N ASP A 251 18.82 -4.04 -0.69
CA ASP A 251 19.09 -2.66 -1.10
C ASP A 251 17.83 -1.78 -1.08
N ILE A 252 16.66 -2.34 -1.37
CA ILE A 252 15.36 -1.64 -1.25
C ILE A 252 15.01 -1.39 0.21
N ILE A 253 15.15 -2.41 1.07
CA ILE A 253 14.85 -2.30 2.50
C ILE A 253 15.76 -1.28 3.17
N ASP A 254 17.06 -1.32 2.87
CA ASP A 254 18.05 -0.35 3.38
C ASP A 254 17.69 1.08 2.93
N PHE A 255 17.30 1.25 1.66
CA PHE A 255 16.84 2.55 1.15
C PHE A 255 15.55 3.03 1.81
N VAL A 256 14.50 2.21 1.85
CA VAL A 256 13.19 2.58 2.39
C VAL A 256 13.33 3.00 3.85
N LEU A 257 13.96 2.17 4.68
CA LEU A 257 14.12 2.46 6.11
C LEU A 257 14.96 3.72 6.37
N SER A 258 15.99 4.00 5.56
CA SER A 258 16.81 5.21 5.69
C SER A 258 16.14 6.47 5.10
N ASP A 259 15.29 6.33 4.08
CA ASP A 259 14.58 7.46 3.45
C ASP A 259 13.37 7.92 4.28
N PHE A 260 12.91 7.17 5.28
CA PHE A 260 11.71 7.50 6.08
C PHE A 260 11.59 8.97 6.51
N PRO A 261 12.61 9.62 7.12
CA PRO A 261 12.50 11.03 7.51
C PRO A 261 12.25 11.96 6.31
N SER A 262 12.88 11.66 5.18
CA SER A 262 12.71 12.41 3.94
C SER A 262 11.35 12.12 3.29
N ALA A 263 10.91 10.86 3.28
CA ALA A 263 9.60 10.45 2.81
C ALA A 263 8.47 11.11 3.61
N LEU A 264 8.59 11.16 4.93
CA LEU A 264 7.63 11.85 5.80
C LEU A 264 7.54 13.34 5.48
N ASN A 265 8.69 14.01 5.28
CA ASN A 265 8.71 15.42 4.90
C ASN A 265 8.05 15.69 3.55
N ARG A 266 8.34 14.87 2.53
CA ARG A 266 7.72 14.98 1.20
C ARG A 266 6.22 14.68 1.26
N ALA A 267 5.82 13.68 2.05
CA ALA A 267 4.42 13.35 2.32
C ALA A 267 3.66 14.50 2.98
N ILE A 268 4.23 15.15 4.00
CA ILE A 268 3.65 16.35 4.63
C ILE A 268 3.49 17.48 3.61
N ALA A 269 4.51 17.72 2.78
CA ALA A 269 4.46 18.75 1.75
C ALA A 269 3.36 18.45 0.71
N PHE A 270 3.24 17.20 0.26
CA PHE A 270 2.19 16.77 -0.66
C PHE A 270 0.79 16.86 -0.03
N ASP A 271 0.63 16.40 1.21
CA ASP A 271 -0.64 16.52 1.94
C ASP A 271 -1.06 17.99 2.04
N ASN A 272 -0.14 18.91 2.38
CA ASN A 272 -0.44 20.33 2.45
C ASN A 272 -0.80 20.91 1.08
N LYS A 273 -0.11 20.49 0.01
CA LYS A 273 -0.44 20.88 -1.38
C LYS A 273 -1.89 20.55 -1.73
N VAL A 274 -2.40 19.39 -1.27
CA VAL A 274 -3.78 18.94 -1.51
C VAL A 274 -4.78 19.58 -0.53
N LEU A 275 -4.48 19.54 0.76
CA LEU A 275 -5.44 19.85 1.83
C LEU A 275 -5.67 21.34 2.02
N VAL A 276 -4.66 22.20 1.82
CA VAL A 276 -4.82 23.66 1.98
C VAL A 276 -5.90 24.21 1.04
N PRO A 277 -5.84 23.99 -0.29
CA PRO A 277 -6.89 24.47 -1.19
C PRO A 277 -8.24 23.76 -0.96
N ALA A 278 -8.25 22.46 -0.65
CA ALA A 278 -9.50 21.74 -0.38
C ALA A 278 -10.20 22.27 0.90
N SER A 279 -9.43 22.58 1.94
CA SER A 279 -9.96 23.11 3.20
C SER A 279 -10.50 24.54 3.07
N ALA A 280 -10.04 25.30 2.08
CA ALA A 280 -10.60 26.61 1.76
C ALA A 280 -12.06 26.53 1.27
N ILE A 281 -12.50 25.35 0.82
CA ILE A 281 -13.91 25.06 0.50
C ILE A 281 -14.62 24.56 1.77
N SER A 282 -14.15 23.46 2.37
CA SER A 282 -14.55 23.00 3.71
C SER A 282 -13.66 21.86 4.18
N THR A 283 -13.64 21.61 5.49
CA THR A 283 -12.94 20.45 6.08
C THR A 283 -13.50 19.12 5.57
N LYS A 284 -14.84 18.99 5.45
CA LYS A 284 -15.49 17.78 4.92
C LYS A 284 -15.08 17.49 3.47
N TYR A 285 -14.91 18.54 2.66
CA TYR A 285 -14.42 18.38 1.28
C TYR A 285 -12.96 17.92 1.27
N ALA A 286 -12.11 18.46 2.15
CA ALA A 286 -10.72 18.02 2.29
C ALA A 286 -10.60 16.54 2.71
N ASP A 287 -11.50 16.04 3.56
CA ASP A 287 -11.58 14.62 3.93
C ASP A 287 -11.92 13.75 2.70
N LEU A 288 -12.92 14.13 1.91
CA LEU A 288 -13.29 13.41 0.68
C LEU A 288 -12.14 13.40 -0.33
N VAL A 289 -11.51 14.55 -0.58
CA VAL A 289 -10.37 14.67 -1.49
C VAL A 289 -9.21 13.77 -1.03
N SER A 290 -8.94 13.69 0.27
CA SER A 290 -7.90 12.81 0.81
C SER A 290 -8.12 11.35 0.45
N LEU A 291 -9.35 10.86 0.62
CA LEU A 291 -9.72 9.49 0.28
C LEU A 291 -9.68 9.26 -1.24
N SER A 292 -10.17 10.21 -2.04
CA SER A 292 -10.15 10.13 -3.50
C SER A 292 -8.73 10.07 -4.06
N VAL A 293 -7.79 10.86 -3.52
CA VAL A 293 -6.38 10.83 -3.95
C VAL A 293 -5.77 9.46 -3.66
N ARG A 294 -5.98 8.91 -2.46
CA ARG A 294 -5.50 7.56 -2.10
C ARG A 294 -6.01 6.50 -3.06
N GLN A 295 -7.31 6.47 -3.29
CA GLN A 295 -7.95 5.47 -4.15
C GLN A 295 -7.48 5.59 -5.60
N THR A 296 -7.31 6.84 -6.08
CA THR A 296 -6.88 7.10 -7.45
C THR A 296 -5.44 6.70 -7.70
N ILE A 297 -4.52 7.05 -6.80
CA ILE A 297 -3.10 6.71 -6.97
C ILE A 297 -2.85 5.23 -6.66
N GLY A 298 -3.47 4.70 -5.60
CA GLY A 298 -3.32 3.32 -5.17
C GLY A 298 -3.92 2.28 -6.13
N SER A 299 -4.69 2.70 -7.13
CA SER A 299 -5.20 1.82 -8.18
C SER A 299 -4.27 1.67 -9.38
N THR A 300 -3.10 2.33 -9.37
CA THR A 300 -2.18 2.39 -10.51
C THR A 300 -0.86 1.66 -10.27
N GLU A 301 -0.33 1.05 -11.33
CA GLU A 301 1.03 0.51 -11.41
C GLU A 301 1.85 1.32 -12.42
N LEU A 302 2.99 1.88 -11.99
CA LEU A 302 3.93 2.57 -12.87
C LEU A 302 5.03 1.61 -13.32
N THR A 303 5.11 1.37 -14.64
CA THR A 303 5.88 0.25 -15.19
C THR A 303 6.84 0.64 -16.30
N ILE A 304 7.86 -0.20 -16.50
CA ILE A 304 8.82 -0.18 -17.61
C ILE A 304 8.84 -1.54 -18.32
N SER A 305 9.42 -1.59 -19.52
CA SER A 305 9.70 -2.83 -20.25
C SER A 305 11.17 -3.22 -20.20
N LYS A 306 11.46 -4.37 -20.82
CA LYS A 306 12.80 -4.75 -21.24
C LYS A 306 13.00 -4.51 -22.73
N SER A 307 14.22 -4.11 -23.08
CA SER A 307 14.74 -4.11 -24.45
C SER A 307 14.98 -5.53 -24.95
N ALA A 308 15.22 -5.70 -26.26
CA ALA A 308 15.45 -7.01 -26.89
C ALA A 308 16.69 -7.75 -26.34
N ASP A 309 17.67 -7.01 -25.80
CA ASP A 309 18.87 -7.55 -25.14
C ASP A 309 18.64 -7.95 -23.66
N GLY A 310 17.42 -7.76 -23.15
CA GLY A 310 17.05 -8.03 -21.77
C GLY A 310 17.33 -6.90 -20.78
N GLY A 311 17.93 -5.79 -21.22
CA GLY A 311 18.16 -4.58 -20.42
C GLY A 311 16.88 -3.79 -20.16
N TRP A 312 16.89 -2.92 -19.16
CA TRP A 312 15.73 -2.08 -18.84
C TRP A 312 15.50 -0.99 -19.88
N ASN A 313 14.28 -0.88 -20.41
CA ASN A 313 13.87 0.25 -21.23
C ASN A 313 13.15 1.29 -20.35
N ILE A 314 13.95 2.17 -19.73
CA ILE A 314 13.46 3.22 -18.82
C ILE A 314 12.72 4.37 -19.53
N SER A 315 12.74 4.40 -20.87
CA SER A 315 12.01 5.38 -21.67
C SER A 315 10.58 4.95 -21.98
N ASP A 316 10.33 3.64 -22.01
CA ASP A 316 9.01 3.06 -22.26
C ASP A 316 8.22 2.95 -20.94
N VAL A 317 7.83 4.10 -20.41
CA VAL A 317 7.09 4.21 -19.16
C VAL A 317 5.59 4.18 -19.43
N LYS A 318 4.89 3.24 -18.80
CA LYS A 318 3.43 3.08 -18.90
C LYS A 318 2.82 2.91 -17.53
N ALA A 319 1.62 3.45 -17.36
CA ALA A 319 0.83 3.28 -16.16
C ALA A 319 -0.42 2.43 -16.45
N PHE A 320 -0.73 1.52 -15.54
CA PHE A 320 -1.91 0.66 -15.63
C PHE A 320 -2.78 0.87 -14.40
N MET A 321 -4.01 1.34 -14.61
CA MET A 321 -5.04 1.48 -13.60
C MET A 321 -5.92 0.24 -13.57
N LYS A 322 -6.10 -0.34 -12.39
CA LYS A 322 -7.16 -1.32 -12.13
C LYS A 322 -8.42 -0.59 -11.68
N ASP A 323 -9.57 -0.91 -12.26
CA ASP A 323 -10.84 -0.59 -11.65
C ASP A 323 -11.03 -1.45 -10.39
N VAL A 324 -10.61 -0.88 -9.26
CA VAL A 324 -10.69 -1.48 -7.92
C VAL A 324 -12.12 -1.58 -7.37
N GLY A 325 -13.12 -1.09 -8.11
CA GLY A 325 -14.54 -1.22 -7.80
C GLY A 325 -15.09 -2.58 -8.23
N THR A 326 -16.01 -2.57 -9.20
CA THR A 326 -16.84 -3.74 -9.54
C THR A 326 -16.31 -4.56 -10.71
N SER A 327 -15.52 -3.97 -11.62
CA SER A 327 -15.27 -4.57 -12.93
C SER A 327 -13.88 -5.21 -13.12
N ARG A 328 -12.90 -4.87 -12.26
CA ARG A 328 -11.48 -5.31 -12.38
C ARG A 328 -10.83 -4.97 -13.72
N ARG A 329 -11.45 -4.07 -14.50
CA ARG A 329 -10.96 -3.67 -15.81
C ARG A 329 -9.66 -2.91 -15.73
N VAL A 330 -8.86 -2.98 -16.79
CA VAL A 330 -7.59 -2.27 -16.88
C VAL A 330 -7.74 -1.06 -17.79
N ASN A 331 -7.35 0.12 -17.29
CA ASN A 331 -7.46 1.41 -17.97
C ASN A 331 -8.86 1.69 -18.58
N PRO A 332 -9.99 1.46 -17.89
CA PRO A 332 -11.28 1.83 -18.42
C PRO A 332 -11.39 3.34 -18.61
N VAL A 333 -11.68 3.78 -19.84
CA VAL A 333 -11.64 5.18 -20.27
C VAL A 333 -12.53 6.08 -19.41
N GLU A 334 -13.69 5.61 -19.00
CA GLU A 334 -14.61 6.36 -18.13
C GLU A 334 -14.07 6.57 -16.72
N VAL A 335 -13.31 5.60 -16.18
CA VAL A 335 -12.67 5.72 -14.86
C VAL A 335 -11.43 6.61 -14.97
N LEU A 336 -10.66 6.48 -16.06
CA LEU A 336 -9.56 7.39 -16.37
C LEU A 336 -10.06 8.82 -16.50
N TYR A 337 -11.19 9.05 -17.19
CA TYR A 337 -11.79 10.36 -17.33
C TYR A 337 -12.20 10.95 -15.97
N ALA A 338 -12.91 10.17 -15.14
CA ALA A 338 -13.33 10.60 -13.81
C ALA A 338 -12.15 10.90 -12.86
N SER A 339 -11.04 10.18 -13.01
CA SER A 339 -9.82 10.34 -12.19
C SER A 339 -8.80 11.31 -12.76
N PHE A 340 -8.96 11.76 -14.01
CA PHE A 340 -8.02 12.62 -14.72
C PHE A 340 -7.71 13.93 -13.99
N PRO A 341 -8.69 14.63 -13.36
CA PRO A 341 -8.39 15.82 -12.57
C PRO A 341 -7.38 15.58 -11.45
N CYS A 342 -7.44 14.41 -10.80
CA CYS A 342 -6.48 14.01 -9.77
C CYS A 342 -5.08 13.84 -10.38
N PHE A 343 -4.95 13.10 -11.48
CA PHE A 343 -3.64 12.94 -12.13
C PHE A 343 -3.05 14.26 -12.62
N LEU A 344 -3.86 15.13 -13.22
CA LEU A 344 -3.41 16.46 -13.64
C LEU A 344 -2.91 17.31 -12.45
N PHE A 345 -3.54 17.18 -11.28
CA PHE A 345 -3.12 17.87 -10.06
C PHE A 345 -1.83 17.28 -9.46
N VAL A 346 -1.75 15.96 -9.41
CA VAL A 346 -0.63 15.21 -8.82
C VAL A 346 0.62 15.36 -9.70
N ASP A 347 0.53 14.91 -10.95
CA ASP A 347 1.52 15.11 -12.01
C ASP A 347 0.89 14.82 -13.38
N PRO A 348 0.73 15.84 -14.26
CA PRO A 348 0.17 15.68 -15.60
C PRO A 348 0.84 14.61 -16.47
N SER A 349 2.10 14.24 -16.20
CA SER A 349 2.81 13.20 -16.94
C SER A 349 2.13 11.83 -16.85
N TYR A 350 1.32 11.58 -15.81
CA TYR A 350 0.50 10.38 -15.69
C TYR A 350 -0.51 10.21 -16.82
N GLY A 351 -1.06 11.31 -17.34
CA GLY A 351 -2.08 11.26 -18.39
C GLY A 351 -1.56 10.53 -19.63
N GLY A 352 -0.36 10.90 -20.11
CA GLY A 352 0.28 10.21 -21.24
C GLY A 352 0.60 8.74 -20.93
N LYS A 353 1.11 8.46 -19.72
CA LYS A 353 1.47 7.10 -19.29
C LYS A 353 0.26 6.17 -19.19
N LEU A 354 -0.91 6.68 -18.77
CA LEU A 354 -2.17 5.92 -18.65
C LEU A 354 -2.87 5.72 -20.00
N LEU A 355 -2.78 6.71 -20.90
CA LEU A 355 -3.39 6.63 -22.23
C LEU A 355 -2.56 5.83 -23.23
N ALA A 356 -1.23 5.82 -23.12
CA ALA A 356 -0.35 5.13 -24.07
C ALA A 356 -0.72 3.65 -24.29
N PRO A 357 -0.96 2.82 -23.25
CA PRO A 357 -1.38 1.43 -23.44
C PRO A 357 -2.65 1.25 -24.27
N LEU A 358 -3.64 2.14 -24.10
CA LEU A 358 -4.90 2.12 -24.85
C LEU A 358 -4.68 2.51 -26.31
N LEU A 359 -3.92 3.59 -26.54
CA LEU A 359 -3.65 4.11 -27.88
C LEU A 359 -2.79 3.14 -28.71
N GLU A 360 -1.82 2.49 -28.08
CA GLU A 360 -1.00 1.45 -28.72
C GLU A 360 -1.86 0.25 -29.14
N PHE A 361 -2.72 -0.26 -28.25
CA PHE A 361 -3.61 -1.37 -28.61
C PHE A 361 -4.60 -0.97 -29.71
N GLN A 362 -5.19 0.22 -29.61
CA GLN A 362 -6.10 0.77 -30.61
C GLN A 362 -5.45 0.95 -31.98
N GLY A 363 -4.16 1.30 -32.02
CA GLY A 363 -3.38 1.43 -33.25
C GLY A 363 -2.94 0.09 -33.86
N SER A 364 -3.16 -1.03 -33.16
CA SER A 364 -2.78 -2.36 -33.64
C SER A 364 -3.71 -2.90 -34.72
N ALA A 365 -3.25 -3.89 -35.49
CA ALA A 365 -4.07 -4.58 -36.47
C ALA A 365 -5.22 -5.40 -35.85
N SER A 366 -5.22 -5.60 -34.53
CA SER A 366 -6.26 -6.37 -33.83
C SER A 366 -7.51 -5.53 -33.55
N TRP A 367 -7.39 -4.20 -33.52
CA TRP A 367 -8.53 -3.32 -33.31
C TRP A 367 -9.14 -2.88 -34.65
N THR A 368 -10.34 -3.36 -34.95
CA THR A 368 -11.04 -3.10 -36.22
C THR A 368 -12.30 -2.26 -36.06
N GLN A 369 -12.63 -1.84 -34.84
CA GLN A 369 -13.81 -1.04 -34.55
C GLN A 369 -13.60 0.42 -34.97
N ALA A 370 -14.68 1.10 -35.38
CA ALA A 370 -14.64 2.49 -35.84
C ALA A 370 -14.58 3.55 -34.73
N TYR A 371 -14.39 3.12 -33.48
CA TYR A 371 -14.36 3.96 -32.28
C TYR A 371 -13.26 3.49 -31.33
N SER A 372 -13.02 4.25 -30.26
CA SER A 372 -11.90 4.00 -29.35
C SER A 372 -12.04 2.71 -28.54
N VAL A 373 -10.91 2.14 -28.18
CA VAL A 373 -10.84 1.05 -27.19
C VAL A 373 -11.36 1.56 -25.86
N ARG A 374 -12.27 0.81 -25.22
CA ARG A 374 -12.87 1.18 -23.94
C ARG A 374 -11.97 0.91 -22.74
N ASP A 375 -11.27 -0.21 -22.78
CA ASP A 375 -10.42 -0.72 -21.72
C ASP A 375 -9.47 -1.79 -22.30
N LEU A 376 -8.53 -2.25 -21.47
CA LEU A 376 -7.58 -3.29 -21.81
C LEU A 376 -8.01 -4.67 -21.27
N GLY A 377 -9.32 -4.90 -21.13
CA GLY A 377 -9.88 -6.15 -20.62
C GLY A 377 -10.19 -6.13 -19.13
N ASN A 378 -10.78 -7.23 -18.65
CA ASN A 378 -11.35 -7.40 -17.30
C ASN A 378 -10.54 -8.32 -16.37
N ASN A 379 -9.34 -8.75 -16.78
CA ASN A 379 -8.56 -9.78 -16.11
C ASN A 379 -7.25 -9.28 -15.52
N TYR A 380 -7.26 -8.13 -14.81
CA TYR A 380 -6.07 -7.64 -14.12
C TYR A 380 -5.41 -8.74 -13.27
N PRO A 381 -4.07 -8.93 -13.32
CA PRO A 381 -3.05 -8.10 -13.98
C PRO A 381 -2.71 -8.51 -15.43
N ASN A 382 -3.59 -9.24 -16.12
CA ASN A 382 -3.45 -9.55 -17.54
C ASN A 382 -4.37 -8.65 -18.36
N THR A 383 -3.78 -7.92 -19.29
CA THR A 383 -4.56 -7.12 -20.23
C THR A 383 -4.96 -7.98 -21.41
N THR A 384 -6.24 -8.06 -21.73
CA THR A 384 -6.72 -8.69 -22.97
C THR A 384 -7.97 -7.94 -23.38
N ALA A 385 -7.79 -6.92 -24.22
CA ALA A 385 -8.88 -6.08 -24.66
C ALA A 385 -9.97 -6.90 -25.37
N ILE A 386 -11.21 -6.54 -25.10
CA ILE A 386 -12.39 -7.19 -25.67
C ILE A 386 -12.60 -6.60 -27.07
N LEU A 387 -12.51 -7.44 -28.11
CA LEU A 387 -12.60 -7.02 -29.51
C LEU A 387 -14.04 -6.88 -30.02
N GLU A 388 -15.01 -7.34 -29.23
CA GLU A 388 -16.42 -7.33 -29.60
C GLU A 388 -16.97 -5.91 -29.70
N ALA A 389 -17.88 -5.71 -30.66
CA ALA A 389 -18.58 -4.45 -30.78
C ALA A 389 -19.44 -4.21 -29.52
N HIS A 390 -19.58 -2.95 -29.14
CA HIS A 390 -20.35 -2.57 -27.97
C HIS A 390 -21.30 -1.43 -28.29
N ASN A 391 -22.42 -1.37 -27.56
CA ASN A 391 -23.47 -0.38 -27.76
C ASN A 391 -23.23 0.96 -27.04
N GLN A 392 -22.11 1.13 -26.33
CA GLN A 392 -21.73 2.45 -25.82
C GLN A 392 -21.36 3.31 -27.04
N GLY A 393 -22.28 4.19 -27.41
CA GLY A 393 -22.12 5.06 -28.55
C GLY A 393 -20.99 6.06 -28.34
N VAL A 394 -20.38 6.51 -29.44
CA VAL A 394 -19.63 7.78 -29.43
C VAL A 394 -20.66 8.87 -29.21
N GLU A 395 -20.54 9.66 -28.14
CA GLU A 395 -21.33 10.89 -28.02
C GLU A 395 -21.00 11.80 -29.21
N ARG A 396 -21.84 11.73 -30.24
CA ARG A 396 -21.86 12.72 -31.31
C ARG A 396 -22.76 13.84 -30.84
N GLU A 397 -22.28 14.66 -29.93
CA GLU A 397 -22.86 15.99 -29.79
C GLU A 397 -22.50 16.73 -31.09
N TYR A 398 -23.49 16.89 -31.96
CA TYR A 398 -23.35 17.76 -33.11
C TYR A 398 -23.05 19.16 -32.57
N LEU A 399 -21.80 19.60 -32.68
CA LEU A 399 -21.42 21.02 -32.59
C LEU A 399 -22.06 21.76 -33.77
N ARG A 400 -23.40 21.91 -33.74
CA ARG A 400 -24.12 22.90 -34.53
C ARG A 400 -24.12 24.19 -33.71
N SER A 401 -23.11 25.02 -33.96
CA SER A 401 -23.30 26.47 -33.86
C SER A 401 -24.44 26.84 -34.84
N PRO A 402 -25.43 27.59 -34.37
CA PRO A 402 -25.31 29.03 -34.47
C PRO A 402 -25.48 29.72 -33.13
N LEU A 403 -24.62 30.71 -32.92
CA LEU A 403 -24.88 31.88 -32.10
C LEU A 403 -26.36 32.29 -32.13
N THR A 404 -27.09 32.05 -31.05
CA THR A 404 -28.16 32.94 -30.60
C THR A 404 -28.05 33.07 -29.09
N SER A 405 -27.80 34.31 -28.68
CA SER A 405 -27.83 34.82 -27.32
C SER A 405 -29.09 34.39 -26.57
N GLU A 406 -28.90 33.67 -25.46
CA GLU A 406 -29.44 34.03 -24.15
C GLU A 406 -28.99 33.02 -23.08
N LEU A 407 -28.15 33.54 -22.18
CA LEU A 407 -28.10 33.24 -20.74
C LEU A 407 -27.77 31.81 -20.28
N LEU A 408 -26.53 31.69 -19.80
CA LEU A 408 -26.17 31.21 -18.46
C LEU A 408 -27.11 30.15 -17.86
N ASN A 409 -26.67 28.89 -17.90
CA ASN A 409 -26.49 28.11 -16.67
C ASN A 409 -25.58 26.91 -16.94
N LEU A 410 -24.47 26.89 -16.20
CA LEU A 410 -23.75 25.68 -15.78
C LEU A 410 -24.74 24.56 -15.46
N VAL A 411 -24.44 23.33 -15.86
CA VAL A 411 -23.92 22.28 -14.96
C VAL A 411 -23.41 21.13 -15.85
N ILE A 412 -22.08 20.98 -15.89
CA ILE A 412 -21.39 19.73 -16.18
C ILE A 412 -21.40 18.94 -14.86
N TRP A 413 -21.82 17.68 -14.88
CA TRP A 413 -21.55 16.70 -13.82
C TRP A 413 -20.42 15.79 -14.26
#